data_AF-A0A1Y1Q3H8-F1
#
_entry.id   AF-A0A1Y1Q3H8-F1
#
_cell.length_a   1.000
_cell.length_b   1.000
_cell.length_c   1.000
_cell.angle_alpha   90.00
_cell.angle_beta   90.00
_cell.angle_gamma   90.00
#
_symmetry.space_group_name_H-M   'P 1'
#
loop_
_entity.id
_entity.type
_entity.pdbx_description
1 polymer ?
#
loop_
_entity_poly.entity_id
_entity_poly.type
_entity_poly.pdbx_seq_one_letter_code
_entity_poly.pdbx_strand_id
1 'polypeptide(L)' 'MEVELKTQAERILQAAGLTSVEAITLFYEYLVSQGQLPVFISKFNSVTLQTFQDTDNGENIIACDSAKDLFDKLGI' A
#
# COMPACT_ATOMS: atom_id res chain seq x y z
N MET A 1 14.02 -6.06 17.58
CA MET A 1 13.07 -5.52 16.57
C MET A 1 11.63 -5.91 16.89
N GLU A 2 11.27 -7.19 16.98
CA GLU A 2 9.86 -7.61 17.19
C GLU A 2 9.25 -7.10 18.52
N VAL A 3 9.99 -7.17 19.63
CA VAL A 3 9.54 -6.70 20.96
C VAL A 3 9.32 -5.18 20.98
N GLU A 4 10.18 -4.43 20.31
CA GLU A 4 10.09 -2.98 20.25
C GLU A 4 8.90 -2.53 19.40
N LEU A 5 8.70 -3.16 18.23
CA LEU A 5 7.55 -2.93 17.38
C LEU A 5 6.23 -3.18 18.12
N LYS A 6 6.13 -4.32 18.82
CA LYS A 6 4.96 -4.67 19.63
C LYS A 6 4.71 -3.61 20.71
N THR A 7 5.75 -3.20 21.42
CA THR A 7 5.64 -2.22 22.50
C THR A 7 5.19 -0.85 21.97
N GLN A 8 5.71 -0.42 20.83
CA GLN A 8 5.30 0.83 20.19
C GLN A 8 3.85 0.77 19.72
N ALA A 9 3.44 -0.33 19.08
CA ALA A 9 2.06 -0.53 18.65
C ALA A 9 1.09 -0.54 19.83
N GLU A 10 1.40 -1.25 20.92
CA GLU A 10 0.55 -1.31 22.12
C GLU A 10 0.37 0.07 22.77
N ARG A 11 1.41 0.92 22.77
CA ARG A 11 1.28 2.30 23.26
C ARG A 11 0.32 3.15 22.41
N ILE A 12 0.38 3.01 21.09
CA ILE A 12 -0.52 3.73 20.17
C ILE A 12 -1.96 3.27 20.39
N LEU A 13 -2.19 1.96 20.47
CA LEU A 13 -3.51 1.39 20.71
C LEU A 13 -4.07 1.82 22.06
N GLN A 14 -3.25 1.80 23.11
CA GLN A 14 -3.66 2.25 24.45
C GLN A 14 -4.04 3.73 24.48
N ALA A 15 -3.30 4.59 23.76
CA ALA A 15 -3.66 6.00 23.61
C ALA A 15 -5.00 6.20 22.88
N ALA A 16 -5.38 5.25 22.02
CA ALA A 16 -6.69 5.19 21.36
C ALA A 16 -7.77 4.45 22.18
N GLY A 17 -7.46 3.98 23.39
CA GLY A 17 -8.39 3.22 24.24
C GLY A 17 -8.64 1.79 23.78
N LEU A 18 -7.73 1.21 22.98
CA LEU A 18 -7.85 -0.12 22.40
C LEU A 18 -6.79 -1.07 22.96
N THR A 19 -7.18 -2.33 23.13
CA THR A 19 -6.26 -3.46 23.26
C THR A 19 -5.82 -3.98 21.88
N SER A 20 -4.76 -4.78 21.85
CA SER A 20 -4.32 -5.46 20.63
C SER A 20 -5.38 -6.41 20.07
N VAL A 21 -6.15 -7.07 20.93
CA VAL A 21 -7.25 -7.95 20.52
C VAL A 21 -8.37 -7.15 19.85
N GLU A 22 -8.80 -6.03 20.43
CA GLU A 22 -9.84 -5.18 19.84
C GLU A 22 -9.39 -4.58 18.50
N ALA A 23 -8.12 -4.15 18.40
CA ALA A 23 -7.56 -3.65 17.15
C ALA A 23 -7.56 -4.71 16.03
N ILE A 24 -7.23 -5.97 16.37
CA ILE A 24 -7.29 -7.10 15.44
C ILE A 24 -8.73 -7.39 15.03
N THR A 25 -9.69 -7.36 15.97
CA THR A 25 -11.11 -7.54 15.67
C THR A 25 -11.61 -6.48 14.67
N LEU A 26 -11.30 -5.20 14.92
CA LEU A 26 -11.65 -4.10 14.01
C LEU A 26 -11.03 -4.26 12.62
N PHE A 27 -9.79 -4.77 12.55
CA PHE A 27 -9.15 -5.07 11.27
C PHE A 27 -9.93 -6.15 10.49
N TYR A 28 -10.36 -7.24 11.13
CA TYR A 28 -11.16 -8.27 10.47
C TYR A 28 -12.54 -7.75 10.04
N GLU A 29 -13.20 -6.95 10.88
CA GLU A 29 -14.47 -6.31 10.53
C GLU A 29 -14.31 -5.40 9.30
N TYR A 30 -13.23 -4.63 9.22
CA TYR A 30 -12.91 -3.83 8.05
C TYR A 30 -12.74 -4.69 6.79
N LEU A 31 -11.97 -5.78 6.87
CA LEU A 31 -11.77 -6.67 5.73
C LEU A 31 -13.09 -7.24 5.20
N VAL A 32 -13.97 -7.68 6.09
CA VAL A 32 -15.28 -8.22 5.73
C VAL A 32 -16.17 -7.12 5.15
N SER A 33 -16.17 -5.93 5.74
CA SER A 33 -17.04 -4.82 5.30
C SER A 33 -16.61 -4.21 3.97
N GLN A 34 -15.30 -4.06 3.75
CA GLN A 34 -14.75 -3.29 2.63
C GLN A 34 -14.23 -4.19 1.50
N GLY A 35 -14.02 -5.49 1.76
CA GLY A 35 -13.46 -6.42 0.78
C GLY A 35 -12.02 -6.09 0.35
N GLN A 36 -11.34 -5.22 1.10
CA GLN A 36 -10.01 -4.72 0.78
C GLN A 36 -9.20 -4.58 2.07
N LEU A 37 -7.86 -4.57 1.95
CA LEU A 37 -6.98 -4.23 3.06
C LEU A 37 -7.08 -2.72 3.35
N PRO A 38 -6.99 -2.30 4.62
CA PRO A 38 -6.82 -0.90 4.94
C PRO A 38 -5.43 -0.51 4.43
N VAL A 39 -5.39 0.39 3.45
CA VAL A 39 -4.19 0.65 2.66
C VAL A 39 -3.16 1.39 3.51
N PHE A 40 -2.17 0.64 4.01
CA PHE A 40 -1.03 1.17 4.76
C PHE A 40 0.32 0.88 4.07
N ILE A 41 0.31 0.57 2.77
CA ILE A 41 1.51 0.15 2.06
C ILE A 41 2.29 1.39 1.61
N SER A 42 3.20 1.86 2.45
CA SER A 42 4.21 2.88 2.09
C SER A 42 5.51 2.27 1.55
N LYS A 43 5.71 0.95 1.73
CA LYS A 43 6.93 0.25 1.30
C LYS A 43 6.67 -0.54 0.02
N PHE A 44 7.11 0.04 -1.09
CA PHE A 44 7.16 -0.65 -2.36
C PHE A 44 8.38 -1.58 -2.46
N ASN A 45 8.30 -2.60 -3.32
CA ASN A 45 9.46 -3.46 -3.62
C ASN A 45 10.48 -2.70 -4.49
N SER A 46 11.68 -3.27 -4.63
CA SER A 46 12.76 -2.64 -5.41
C SER A 46 12.37 -2.37 -6.86
N VAL A 47 11.62 -3.26 -7.49
CA VAL A 47 11.17 -3.10 -8.88
C VAL A 47 10.30 -1.87 -9.03
N THR A 48 9.29 -1.71 -8.17
CA THR A 48 8.37 -0.57 -8.21
C THR A 48 9.11 0.75 -7.93
N LEU A 49 10.03 0.75 -6.96
CA LEU A 49 10.85 1.93 -6.65
C LEU A 49 11.74 2.33 -7.82
N GLN A 50 12.37 1.36 -8.49
CA GLN A 50 13.17 1.61 -9.68
C GLN A 50 12.31 2.16 -10.82
N THR A 51 11.14 1.57 -11.06
CA THR A 51 10.21 2.08 -12.08
C THR A 51 9.85 3.53 -11.82
N PHE A 52 9.55 3.93 -10.57
CA PHE A 52 9.29 5.32 -10.24
C PHE A 52 10.50 6.23 -10.53
N GLN A 53 11.70 5.81 -10.17
CA GLN A 53 12.93 6.56 -10.46
C GLN A 53 13.14 6.75 -11.96
N ASP A 54 13.01 5.68 -12.75
CA ASP A 54 13.14 5.74 -14.21
C ASP A 54 12.10 6.72 -14.78
N THR A 55 10.83 6.60 -14.37
CA THR A 55 9.77 7.47 -14.88
C THR A 55 9.95 8.93 -14.47
N ASP A 56 10.41 9.20 -13.24
CA ASP A 56 10.67 10.56 -12.75
C ASP A 56 11.84 11.22 -13.51
N ASN A 57 12.79 10.41 -13.99
CA ASN A 57 13.90 10.85 -14.85
C ASN A 57 13.51 10.94 -16.34
N GLY A 58 12.28 10.59 -16.70
CA GLY A 58 11.81 10.54 -18.10
C GLY A 58 12.36 9.34 -18.89
N GLU A 59 12.89 8.34 -18.21
CA GLU A 59 13.39 7.09 -18.78
C GLU A 59 12.27 6.06 -18.88
N ASN A 60 12.36 5.15 -19.87
CA ASN A 60 11.41 4.06 -20.06
C ASN A 60 9.93 4.49 -20.22
N ILE A 61 9.68 5.73 -20.67
CA ILE A 61 8.34 6.26 -20.93
C ILE A 61 7.90 6.00 -22.37
N ILE A 62 6.71 5.43 -22.53
CA ILE A 62 6.01 5.31 -23.82
C ILE A 62 4.87 6.32 -23.86
N ALA A 63 5.02 7.37 -24.67
CA ALA A 63 3.95 8.35 -24.88
C ALA A 63 2.80 7.74 -25.68
N CYS A 64 1.56 8.09 -25.31
CA CYS A 64 0.36 7.66 -26.00
C CYS A 64 -0.54 8.86 -26.33
N ASP A 65 -1.06 8.90 -27.55
CA ASP A 65 -1.83 10.05 -28.05
C ASP A 65 -3.31 9.98 -27.65
N SER A 66 -3.80 8.80 -27.25
CA SER A 66 -5.16 8.58 -26.79
C SER A 66 -5.28 7.32 -25.94
N ALA A 67 -6.44 7.14 -25.29
CA ALA A 67 -6.76 5.89 -24.60
C ALA A 67 -6.75 4.68 -25.55
N LYS A 68 -7.21 4.87 -26.80
CA LYS A 68 -7.15 3.81 -27.81
C LYS A 68 -5.71 3.40 -28.13
N ASP A 69 -4.84 4.38 -28.37
CA ASP A 69 -3.42 4.15 -28.65
C ASP A 69 -2.70 3.47 -27.46
N LEU A 70 -3.06 3.82 -26.22
CA LEU A 70 -2.56 3.15 -25.02
C LEU A 70 -2.93 1.66 -25.01
N PHE A 71 -4.21 1.31 -25.23
CA PHE A 71 -4.65 -0.09 -25.24
C PHE A 71 -4.00 -0.87 -26.39
N ASP A 72 -3.92 -0.27 -27.59
CA ASP A 72 -3.26 -0.88 -28.75
C ASP A 72 -1.76 -1.17 -28.44
N LYS A 73 -1.05 -0.26 -27.76
CA LYS A 73 0.36 -0.45 -27.33
C LYS A 73 0.53 -1.45 -26.18
N LEU A 74 -0.47 -1.59 -25.30
CA LEU A 74 -0.49 -2.58 -24.22
C LEU A 74 -0.88 -3.99 -24.70
N GLY A 75 -1.47 -4.11 -25.89
CA GLY A 75 -1.92 -5.37 -26.46
C GLY A 75 -3.17 -5.96 -25.77
N ILE A 76 -4.02 -5.10 -25.19
CA ILE A 76 -5.27 -5.48 -24.51
C ILE A 76 -6.49 -4.75 -25.10
#